data_AF-L5LS89-F1
#
_entry.id   AF-L5LS89-F1
#
_cell.length_a   1.000
_cell.length_b   1.000
_cell.length_c   1.000
_cell.angle_alpha   90.00
_cell.angle_beta   90.00
_cell.angle_gamma   90.00
#
_symmetry.space_group_name_H-M   'P 1'
#
loop_
_entity.id
_entity.type
_entity.pdbx_description
1 polymer ?
#
loop_
_entity_poly.entity_id
_entity_poly.type
_entity_poly.pdbx_seq_one_letter_code
_entity_poly.pdbx_strand_id
1 'polypeptide(L)'
;MVTVEELREMDCSVLKRLMNRDENGGGALGLLSGGKCLLLDCRPFLAHSAGYIRGSVNVRCNTIVRRRAKGSVSLEQILPAEEEVRSRLRSGLYSAVIVYDERSPRAESLREDSTVSLVVQALRRNAERTDICLLKGGYERFSSEYPEFCSKTKALAAIPPAVPPSTAESLDLGCSSCGTPLHDQGGPVEILPFLYLGSAYHAARRDMLDALGITALKKRLL
;
A
#
# COMPACT_ATOMS: atom_id res chain seq x y z
N MET A 1 -6.48 28.37 -0.42
CA MET A 1 -5.58 27.20 -0.23
C MET A 1 -5.94 26.60 1.11
N VAL A 2 -6.43 25.35 1.16
CA VAL A 2 -6.77 24.71 2.44
C VAL A 2 -5.46 24.18 3.02
N THR A 3 -4.92 24.87 4.02
CA THR A 3 -3.63 24.52 4.63
C THR A 3 -3.76 23.21 5.42
N VAL A 4 -2.70 22.41 5.43
CA VAL A 4 -2.61 21.14 6.21
C VAL A 4 -2.52 21.43 7.73
N GLU A 5 -2.50 22.71 8.13
CA GLU A 5 -2.13 23.25 9.44
C GLU A 5 -3.01 22.83 10.64
N GLU A 6 -4.12 22.13 10.41
CA GLU A 6 -4.97 21.60 11.50
C GLU A 6 -5.21 20.08 11.36
N LEU A 7 -4.25 19.34 10.83
CA LEU A 7 -4.34 17.88 10.85
C LEU A 7 -4.04 17.38 12.27
N ARG A 8 -5.05 16.81 12.94
CA ARG A 8 -4.87 16.24 14.28
C ARG A 8 -3.88 15.07 14.22
N GLU A 9 -3.20 14.83 15.32
CA GLU A 9 -2.27 13.71 15.45
C GLU A 9 -2.80 12.68 16.44
N MET A 10 -2.48 11.41 16.20
CA MET A 10 -2.89 10.30 17.04
C MET A 10 -1.69 9.43 17.39
N ASP A 11 -1.52 9.10 18.68
CA ASP A 11 -0.49 8.18 19.13
C ASP A 11 -0.88 6.72 18.84
N CYS A 12 0.13 5.87 18.60
CA CYS A 12 -0.06 4.45 18.30
C CYS A 12 -0.83 3.71 19.41
N SER A 13 -0.62 4.08 20.68
CA SER A 13 -1.34 3.50 21.82
C SER A 13 -2.85 3.79 21.80
N VAL A 14 -3.29 4.91 21.21
CA VAL A 14 -4.70 5.26 21.06
C VAL A 14 -5.33 4.39 19.97
N LEU A 15 -4.65 4.24 18.83
CA LEU A 15 -5.11 3.34 17.76
C LEU A 15 -5.24 1.90 18.26
N LYS A 16 -4.27 1.39 19.03
CA LYS A 16 -4.35 0.07 19.67
C LYS A 16 -5.64 -0.11 20.49
N ARG A 17 -5.99 0.87 21.33
CA ARG A 17 -7.21 0.82 22.16
C ARG A 17 -8.48 0.79 21.30
N LEU A 18 -8.48 1.49 20.15
CA LEU A 18 -9.60 1.46 19.20
C LEU A 18 -9.73 0.08 18.53
N MET A 19 -8.62 -0.56 18.18
CA MET A 19 -8.61 -1.89 17.56
C MET A 19 -9.09 -2.99 18.53
N ASN A 20 -8.66 -2.94 19.80
CA ASN A 20 -9.10 -3.90 20.82
C ASN A 20 -10.61 -3.88 21.09
N ARG A 21 -11.30 -2.76 20.80
CA ARG A 21 -12.76 -2.67 20.94
C ARG A 21 -13.50 -3.39 19.82
N ASP A 22 -12.84 -3.64 18.69
CA ASP A 22 -13.45 -4.19 17.48
C ASP A 22 -13.37 -5.72 17.43
N GLU A 23 -12.34 -6.35 18.03
CA GLU A 23 -12.22 -7.82 18.11
C GLU A 23 -13.44 -8.49 18.78
N ASN A 24 -14.22 -7.75 19.57
CA ASN A 24 -15.46 -8.21 20.21
C ASN A 24 -16.72 -8.07 19.35
N GLY A 25 -16.66 -7.49 18.14
CA GLY A 25 -17.79 -7.32 17.23
C GLY A 25 -17.36 -7.47 15.77
N GLY A 26 -17.83 -8.54 15.11
CA GLY A 26 -17.40 -8.92 13.75
C GLY A 26 -17.27 -7.73 12.78
N GLY A 27 -16.02 -7.38 12.44
CA GLY A 27 -15.69 -6.20 11.65
C GLY A 27 -15.70 -6.43 10.14
N ALA A 28 -16.31 -5.51 9.40
CA ALA A 28 -16.16 -5.39 7.95
C ALA A 28 -14.88 -4.59 7.60
N LEU A 29 -14.32 -4.84 6.41
CA LEU A 29 -13.09 -4.22 5.92
C LEU A 29 -13.10 -2.69 6.10
N GLY A 30 -12.02 -2.11 6.65
CA GLY A 30 -11.91 -0.66 6.81
C GLY A 30 -12.48 -0.09 8.11
N LEU A 31 -13.20 -0.87 8.93
CA LEU A 31 -13.90 -0.36 10.11
C LEU A 31 -13.12 -0.61 11.40
N LEU A 32 -13.08 0.40 12.28
CA LEU A 32 -12.59 0.30 13.64
C LEU A 32 -13.64 0.81 14.65
N SER A 33 -13.62 0.27 15.86
CA SER A 33 -14.47 0.70 17.00
C SER A 33 -15.97 0.64 16.70
N GLY A 34 -16.49 -0.50 16.22
CA GLY A 34 -17.92 -0.69 15.97
C GLY A 34 -18.42 0.10 14.77
N GLY A 35 -17.60 0.22 13.72
CA GLY A 35 -17.96 0.88 12.47
C GLY A 35 -17.80 2.41 12.46
N LYS A 36 -17.18 3.02 13.48
CA LYS A 36 -17.12 4.49 13.59
C LYS A 36 -15.84 5.10 13.05
N CYS A 37 -14.76 4.34 12.94
CA CYS A 37 -13.48 4.85 12.46
C CYS A 37 -13.03 4.14 11.18
N LEU A 38 -12.39 4.88 10.26
CA LEU A 38 -11.79 4.36 9.03
C LEU A 38 -10.27 4.49 9.10
N LEU A 39 -9.54 3.45 8.73
CA LEU A 39 -8.08 3.46 8.68
C LEU A 39 -7.57 3.41 7.23
N LEU A 40 -6.76 4.39 6.82
CA LEU A 40 -6.25 4.53 5.47
C LEU A 40 -4.72 4.43 5.42
N ASP A 41 -4.23 3.45 4.66
CA ASP A 41 -2.81 3.28 4.36
C ASP A 41 -2.44 4.14 3.15
N CYS A 42 -1.69 5.22 3.39
CA CYS A 42 -1.23 6.17 2.36
C CYS A 42 0.12 5.78 1.75
N ARG A 43 0.67 4.61 2.07
CA ARG A 43 1.95 4.15 1.54
C ARG A 43 1.79 3.59 0.12
N PRO A 44 2.89 3.54 -0.66
CA PRO A 44 2.88 2.87 -1.95
C PRO A 44 2.39 1.42 -1.82
N PHE A 45 1.64 0.97 -2.82
CA PHE A 45 1.05 -0.36 -2.87
C PHE A 45 2.03 -1.49 -2.52
N LEU A 46 3.30 -1.41 -2.95
CA LEU A 46 4.31 -2.42 -2.63
C LEU A 46 4.61 -2.51 -1.12
N ALA A 47 4.69 -1.35 -0.44
CA ALA A 47 4.92 -1.31 1.01
C ALA A 47 3.72 -1.85 1.77
N HIS A 48 2.50 -1.46 1.37
CA HIS A 48 1.26 -2.03 1.90
C HIS A 48 1.21 -3.55 1.70
N SER A 49 1.61 -4.04 0.54
CA SER A 49 1.56 -5.47 0.21
C SER A 49 2.57 -6.31 1.01
N ALA A 50 3.69 -5.72 1.41
CA ALA A 50 4.66 -6.37 2.29
C ALA A 50 4.12 -6.52 3.72
N GLY A 51 3.30 -5.56 4.17
CA GLY A 51 2.51 -5.66 5.39
C GLY A 51 1.82 -4.35 5.70
N TYR A 52 0.73 -4.40 6.46
CA TYR A 52 -0.18 -3.27 6.73
C TYR A 52 -0.88 -3.44 8.08
N ILE A 53 -1.45 -2.37 8.62
CA ILE A 53 -2.24 -2.44 9.86
C ILE A 53 -3.57 -3.12 9.53
N ARG A 54 -3.99 -4.12 10.32
CA ARG A 54 -5.25 -4.85 10.09
C ARG A 54 -6.43 -3.91 9.98
N GLY A 55 -7.32 -4.19 9.02
CA GLY A 55 -8.48 -3.35 8.75
C GLY A 55 -8.16 -2.03 8.04
N SER A 56 -6.92 -1.74 7.67
CA SER A 56 -6.62 -0.57 6.84
C SER A 56 -7.00 -0.79 5.37
N VAL A 57 -7.35 0.30 4.69
CA VAL A 57 -7.63 0.34 3.26
C VAL A 57 -6.50 1.10 2.56
N ASN A 58 -5.87 0.49 1.55
CA ASN A 58 -4.81 1.14 0.79
C ASN A 58 -5.35 2.21 -0.15
N VAL A 59 -4.83 3.42 -0.02
CA VAL A 59 -5.15 4.55 -0.90
C VAL A 59 -4.38 4.43 -2.20
N ARG A 60 -5.11 4.47 -3.32
CA ARG A 60 -4.53 4.40 -4.66
C ARG A 60 -4.11 5.77 -5.20
N CYS A 61 -3.03 6.32 -4.65
CA CYS A 61 -2.50 7.63 -5.06
C CYS A 61 -1.06 7.51 -5.62
N ASN A 62 -0.90 6.76 -6.72
CA ASN A 62 0.41 6.60 -7.36
C ASN A 62 0.84 7.84 -8.17
N THR A 63 2.06 7.83 -8.72
CA THR A 63 2.59 8.94 -9.54
C THR A 63 1.73 9.27 -10.76
N ILE A 64 1.06 8.29 -11.36
CA ILE A 64 0.19 8.48 -12.53
C ILE A 64 -1.08 9.24 -12.11
N VAL A 65 -1.72 8.82 -11.03
CA VAL A 65 -2.90 9.50 -10.47
C VAL A 65 -2.55 10.95 -10.13
N ARG A 66 -1.45 11.18 -9.41
CA ARG A 66 -0.98 12.51 -9.05
C ARG A 66 -0.71 13.41 -10.25
N ARG A 67 -0.03 12.89 -11.29
CA ARG A 67 0.24 13.65 -12.53
C ARG A 67 -1.04 14.02 -13.29
N ARG A 68 -2.04 13.13 -13.30
CA ARG A 68 -3.34 13.38 -13.97
C ARG A 68 -4.24 14.33 -13.18
N ALA A 69 -4.06 14.39 -11.87
CA ALA A 69 -4.91 15.13 -10.93
C ALA A 69 -4.74 16.66 -10.96
N LYS A 70 -3.78 17.22 -11.72
CA LYS A 70 -3.54 18.67 -11.88
C LYS A 70 -3.63 19.47 -10.56
N GLY A 71 -3.12 18.90 -9.46
CA GLY A 71 -3.08 19.56 -8.14
C GLY A 71 -4.15 19.12 -7.13
N SER A 72 -5.15 18.30 -7.49
CA SER A 72 -6.08 17.75 -6.49
C SER A 72 -6.67 16.39 -6.90
N VAL A 73 -6.75 15.45 -5.96
CA VAL A 73 -7.34 14.11 -6.19
C VAL A 73 -8.77 14.04 -5.66
N SER A 74 -9.62 13.22 -6.28
CA SER A 74 -10.99 12.90 -5.83
C SER A 74 -11.04 11.58 -5.05
N LEU A 75 -12.10 11.36 -4.26
CA LEU A 75 -12.30 10.09 -3.54
C LEU A 75 -12.38 8.90 -4.50
N GLU A 76 -13.02 9.06 -5.65
CA GLU A 76 -13.13 8.06 -6.72
C GLU A 76 -11.76 7.59 -7.21
N GLN A 77 -10.80 8.52 -7.30
CA GLN A 77 -9.46 8.20 -7.78
C GLN A 77 -8.62 7.49 -6.72
N ILE A 78 -8.77 7.88 -5.45
CA ILE A 78 -7.97 7.31 -4.37
C ILE A 78 -8.58 6.03 -3.77
N LEU A 79 -9.88 5.82 -3.89
CA LEU A 79 -10.64 4.67 -3.39
C LEU A 79 -11.58 4.11 -4.48
N PRO A 80 -11.04 3.63 -5.62
CA PRO A 80 -11.86 3.26 -6.77
C PRO A 80 -12.73 2.03 -6.54
N ALA A 81 -12.22 1.03 -5.80
CA ALA A 81 -12.94 -0.22 -5.52
C ALA A 81 -13.86 -0.15 -4.29
N GLU A 82 -13.74 0.91 -3.49
CA GLU A 82 -14.36 0.99 -2.16
C GLU A 82 -15.59 1.89 -2.18
N GLU A 83 -16.61 1.51 -2.95
CA GLU A 83 -17.84 2.29 -3.10
C GLU A 83 -18.60 2.47 -1.76
N GLU A 84 -18.69 1.39 -0.97
CA GLU A 84 -19.28 1.40 0.37
C GLU A 84 -18.57 2.43 1.28
N VAL A 85 -17.23 2.40 1.31
CA VAL A 85 -16.42 3.32 2.12
C VAL A 85 -16.65 4.77 1.67
N ARG A 86 -16.68 5.03 0.35
CA ARG A 86 -16.95 6.37 -0.19
C ARG A 86 -18.35 6.86 0.18
N SER A 87 -19.37 6.00 0.07
CA SER A 87 -20.76 6.31 0.44
C SER A 87 -20.87 6.68 1.92
N ARG A 88 -20.22 5.89 2.79
CA ARG A 88 -20.20 6.12 4.24
C ARG A 88 -19.44 7.38 4.65
N LEU A 89 -18.33 7.69 3.99
CA LEU A 89 -17.60 8.96 4.17
C LEU A 89 -18.49 10.16 3.86
N ARG A 90 -19.16 10.16 2.70
CA ARG A 90 -20.07 11.23 2.28
C ARG A 90 -21.28 11.37 3.19
N SER A 91 -21.77 10.24 3.71
CA SER A 91 -22.90 10.21 4.64
C SER A 91 -22.52 10.59 6.08
N GLY A 92 -21.24 10.84 6.37
CA GLY A 92 -20.78 11.18 7.72
C GLY A 92 -20.90 10.04 8.72
N LEU A 93 -20.88 8.78 8.24
CA LEU A 93 -21.02 7.59 9.09
C LEU A 93 -19.71 7.22 9.80
N TYR A 94 -18.63 7.93 9.50
CA TYR A 94 -17.37 7.84 10.22
C TYR A 94 -17.21 9.03 11.15
N SER A 95 -17.01 8.76 12.44
CA SER A 95 -16.61 9.77 13.41
C SER A 95 -15.17 10.23 13.19
N ALA A 96 -14.29 9.32 12.76
CA ALA A 96 -12.90 9.65 12.47
C ALA A 96 -12.32 8.86 11.30
N VAL A 97 -11.39 9.48 10.57
CA VAL A 97 -10.52 8.85 9.57
C VAL A 97 -9.08 9.00 10.02
N ILE A 98 -8.42 7.87 10.21
CA ILE A 98 -7.00 7.80 10.58
C ILE A 98 -6.22 7.52 9.31
N VAL A 99 -5.32 8.43 8.95
CA VAL A 99 -4.37 8.26 7.84
C VAL A 99 -2.99 7.96 8.39
N TYR A 100 -2.23 7.11 7.70
CA TYR A 100 -0.83 6.87 8.05
C TYR A 100 0.03 6.67 6.81
N ASP A 101 1.29 7.06 6.91
CA ASP A 101 2.33 6.76 5.92
C ASP A 101 3.42 5.86 6.54
N GLU A 102 4.61 5.83 5.96
CA GLU A 102 5.67 4.95 6.46
C GLU A 102 6.18 5.38 7.85
N ARG A 103 6.47 6.67 8.05
CA ARG A 103 7.29 7.12 9.17
C ARG A 103 7.08 8.57 9.62
N SER A 104 6.09 9.29 9.11
CA SER A 104 5.93 10.72 9.45
C SER A 104 5.62 10.87 10.93
N PRO A 105 6.48 11.57 11.71
CA PRO A 105 6.29 11.67 13.16
C PRO A 105 5.16 12.63 13.54
N ARG A 106 4.91 13.65 12.71
CA ARG A 106 4.00 14.79 12.97
C ARG A 106 3.41 15.35 11.68
N ALA A 107 2.27 16.05 11.77
CA ALA A 107 1.61 16.67 10.63
C ALA A 107 2.49 17.71 9.94
N GLU A 108 3.25 18.49 10.72
CA GLU A 108 4.19 19.52 10.25
C GLU A 108 5.33 18.96 9.37
N SER A 109 5.63 17.67 9.50
CA SER A 109 6.68 17.01 8.70
C SER A 109 6.22 16.58 7.31
N LEU A 110 4.91 16.67 7.03
CA LEU A 110 4.35 16.26 5.76
C LEU A 110 4.66 17.29 4.68
N ARG A 111 5.14 16.81 3.54
CA ARG A 111 5.24 17.64 2.33
C ARG A 111 3.86 17.96 1.79
N GLU A 112 3.67 19.15 1.24
CA GLU A 112 2.41 19.57 0.61
C GLU A 112 1.99 18.65 -0.55
N ASP A 113 2.96 18.10 -1.28
CA ASP A 113 2.77 17.17 -2.40
C ASP A 113 2.76 15.69 -2.00
N SER A 114 2.79 15.40 -0.69
CA SER A 114 2.75 14.03 -0.18
C SER A 114 1.39 13.38 -0.44
N THR A 115 1.39 12.04 -0.51
CA THR A 115 0.14 11.28 -0.65
C THR A 115 -0.84 11.61 0.48
N VAL A 116 -0.36 11.72 1.72
CA VAL A 116 -1.19 12.06 2.88
C VAL A 116 -1.85 13.41 2.70
N SER A 117 -1.09 14.46 2.33
CA SER A 117 -1.63 15.81 2.12
C SER A 117 -2.74 15.83 1.05
N LEU A 118 -2.53 15.13 -0.08
CA LEU A 118 -3.53 15.00 -1.14
C LEU A 118 -4.79 14.27 -0.68
N VAL A 119 -4.63 13.19 0.10
CA VAL A 119 -5.75 12.42 0.66
C VAL A 119 -6.53 13.26 1.67
N VAL A 120 -5.85 13.92 2.60
CA VAL A 120 -6.47 14.81 3.60
C VAL A 120 -7.25 15.91 2.89
N GLN A 121 -6.70 16.52 1.85
CA GLN A 121 -7.42 17.53 1.05
C GLN A 121 -8.65 16.96 0.35
N ALA A 122 -8.60 15.72 -0.15
CA ALA A 122 -9.76 15.06 -0.75
C ALA A 122 -10.84 14.73 0.28
N LEU A 123 -10.44 14.25 1.47
CA LEU A 123 -11.34 13.96 2.58
C LEU A 123 -12.02 15.22 3.11
N ARG A 124 -11.29 16.31 3.37
CA ARG A 124 -11.86 17.58 3.84
C ARG A 124 -12.92 18.16 2.89
N ARG A 125 -12.82 17.89 1.59
CA ARG A 125 -13.81 18.31 0.58
C ARG A 125 -15.07 17.44 0.54
N ASN A 126 -15.05 16.25 1.12
CA ASN A 126 -16.11 15.24 0.96
C ASN A 126 -16.64 14.68 2.29
N ALA A 127 -16.01 14.99 3.43
CA ALA A 127 -16.31 14.42 4.74
C ALA A 127 -16.20 15.51 5.84
N GLU A 128 -17.04 16.54 5.75
CA GLU A 128 -16.99 17.72 6.63
C GLU A 128 -17.23 17.41 8.12
N ARG A 129 -17.97 16.33 8.42
CA ARG A 129 -18.34 15.93 9.79
C ARG A 129 -17.40 14.91 10.43
N THR A 130 -16.32 14.56 9.74
CA THR A 130 -15.44 13.47 10.15
C THR A 130 -14.10 14.04 10.57
N ASP A 131 -13.67 13.72 11.79
CA ASP A 131 -12.35 14.10 12.28
C ASP A 131 -11.26 13.36 11.48
N ILE A 132 -10.24 14.07 11.00
CA ILE A 132 -9.13 13.46 10.26
C ILE A 132 -7.87 13.54 11.12
N CYS A 133 -7.22 12.39 11.32
CA CYS A 133 -6.03 12.28 12.18
C CYS A 133 -4.88 11.58 11.46
N LEU A 134 -3.65 12.06 11.67
CA LEU A 134 -2.41 11.39 11.28
C LEU A 134 -1.92 10.45 12.39
N LEU A 135 -1.60 9.20 12.05
CA LEU A 135 -0.93 8.30 12.98
C LEU A 135 0.56 8.68 13.14
N LYS A 136 0.96 9.09 14.34
CA LYS A 136 2.32 9.56 14.63
C LYS A 136 3.34 8.44 14.51
N GLY A 137 4.33 8.65 13.65
CA GLY A 137 5.41 7.70 13.40
C GLY A 137 5.05 6.65 12.34
N GLY A 138 3.86 6.75 11.72
CA GLY A 138 3.45 5.90 10.61
C GLY A 138 3.41 4.40 10.93
N TYR A 139 3.45 3.60 9.87
CA TYR A 139 3.46 2.15 9.94
C TYR A 139 4.72 1.58 10.63
N GLU A 140 5.89 2.17 10.40
CA GLU A 140 7.16 1.69 10.94
C GLU A 140 7.11 1.64 12.48
N ARG A 141 6.68 2.73 13.12
CA ARG A 141 6.54 2.78 14.58
C ARG A 141 5.44 1.83 15.05
N PHE A 142 4.25 1.88 14.43
CA PHE A 142 3.11 1.09 14.88
C PHE A 142 3.39 -0.42 14.79
N SER A 143 3.98 -0.88 13.68
CA SER A 143 4.31 -2.30 13.47
C SER A 143 5.43 -2.82 14.38
N SER A 144 6.30 -1.92 14.86
CA SER A 144 7.35 -2.25 15.84
C SER A 144 6.78 -2.36 17.25
N GLU A 145 5.88 -1.46 17.65
CA GLU A 145 5.26 -1.44 18.97
C GLU A 145 4.12 -2.48 19.12
N TYR A 146 3.38 -2.74 18.04
CA TYR A 146 2.14 -3.53 18.03
C TYR A 146 2.08 -4.50 16.83
N PRO A 147 3.06 -5.41 16.68
CA PRO A 147 3.13 -6.32 15.54
C PRO A 147 1.91 -7.26 15.40
N GLU A 148 1.22 -7.55 16.50
CA GLU A 148 0.02 -8.40 16.55
C GLU A 148 -1.18 -7.79 15.80
N PHE A 149 -1.20 -6.47 15.63
CA PHE A 149 -2.25 -5.75 14.89
C PHE A 149 -1.88 -5.51 13.42
N CYS A 150 -0.76 -6.08 12.96
CA CYS A 150 -0.33 -5.97 11.57
C CYS A 150 -0.58 -7.29 10.83
N SER A 151 -0.98 -7.18 9.57
CA SER A 151 -0.94 -8.27 8.60
C SER A 151 0.36 -8.16 7.83
N LYS A 152 1.15 -9.22 7.77
CA LYS A 152 2.33 -9.31 6.90
C LYS A 152 2.05 -10.39 5.89
N THR A 153 2.26 -10.10 4.62
CA THR A 153 2.25 -11.17 3.63
C THR A 153 3.57 -11.91 3.78
N LYS A 154 3.55 -13.25 3.74
CA LYS A 154 4.78 -14.06 3.67
C LYS A 154 5.43 -13.86 2.29
N ALA A 155 5.92 -12.65 2.00
CA ALA A 155 6.93 -12.46 0.97
C ALA A 155 8.23 -12.95 1.60
N LEU A 156 8.54 -14.21 1.32
CA LEU A 156 9.81 -14.92 1.44
C LEU A 156 10.78 -14.39 2.50
N ALA A 157 11.06 -15.25 3.47
CA ALA A 157 12.31 -15.23 4.22
C ALA A 157 13.46 -14.75 3.32
N ALA A 158 14.25 -13.84 3.87
CA ALA A 158 15.52 -13.39 3.32
C ALA A 158 16.17 -14.52 2.50
N ILE A 159 16.46 -14.23 1.23
CA ILE A 159 17.37 -15.05 0.44
C ILE A 159 18.59 -15.30 1.33
N PRO A 160 18.87 -16.54 1.76
CA PRO A 160 20.06 -16.81 2.55
C PRO A 160 21.28 -16.40 1.72
N PRO A 161 22.34 -15.84 2.32
CA PRO A 161 23.56 -15.55 1.57
C PRO A 161 24.06 -16.84 0.91
N ALA A 162 24.44 -16.72 -0.36
CA ALA A 162 24.89 -17.83 -1.19
C ALA A 162 25.96 -18.66 -0.47
N VAL A 163 25.70 -19.96 -0.32
CA VAL A 163 26.67 -20.96 0.14
C VAL A 163 27.70 -21.16 -0.99
N PRO A 164 29.01 -21.24 -0.70
CA PRO A 164 30.03 -21.32 -1.76
C PRO A 164 30.00 -22.68 -2.48
N PRO A 165 30.28 -22.75 -3.79
CA PRO A 165 30.27 -24.00 -4.53
C PRO A 165 31.61 -24.73 -4.38
N SER A 166 31.58 -25.97 -3.88
CA SER A 166 32.67 -26.92 -3.97
C SER A 166 32.46 -27.88 -5.15
N THR A 167 33.23 -27.63 -6.22
CA THR A 167 33.89 -28.57 -7.14
C THR A 167 33.14 -29.80 -7.69
N ALA A 168 32.82 -29.78 -8.99
CA ALA A 168 33.49 -30.60 -10.02
C ALA A 168 33.02 -30.22 -11.45
N GLU A 169 33.96 -29.66 -12.23
CA GLU A 169 34.30 -29.91 -13.66
C GLU A 169 33.21 -29.89 -14.75
N SER A 170 33.34 -29.27 -15.93
CA SER A 170 34.15 -28.20 -16.54
C SER A 170 33.75 -28.19 -18.03
N LEU A 171 33.33 -27.05 -18.60
CA LEU A 171 33.55 -26.67 -20.02
C LEU A 171 33.22 -25.17 -20.20
N ASP A 172 34.26 -24.39 -19.91
CA ASP A 172 34.79 -23.21 -20.60
C ASP A 172 33.94 -22.01 -21.12
N LEU A 173 34.46 -20.83 -20.74
CA LEU A 173 34.47 -19.50 -21.39
C LEU A 173 33.27 -18.54 -21.24
N GLY A 174 33.48 -17.52 -20.39
CA GLY A 174 33.10 -16.15 -20.75
C GLY A 174 32.53 -15.27 -19.64
N CYS A 175 33.35 -14.84 -18.68
CA CYS A 175 33.04 -13.63 -17.91
C CYS A 175 33.11 -12.41 -18.85
N SER A 176 31.96 -11.93 -19.32
CA SER A 176 31.84 -10.62 -19.99
C SER A 176 30.38 -10.16 -19.99
N SER A 177 30.15 -9.04 -19.30
CA SER A 177 29.20 -7.98 -19.68
C SER A 177 27.70 -8.29 -19.64
N CYS A 178 26.98 -7.64 -18.71
CA CYS A 178 25.57 -7.21 -18.81
C CYS A 178 24.70 -7.81 -19.94
N GLY A 179 24.45 -9.12 -19.92
CA GLY A 179 23.47 -9.76 -20.79
C GLY A 179 22.15 -9.89 -20.06
N THR A 180 21.10 -9.20 -20.52
CA THR A 180 19.73 -9.55 -20.13
C THR A 180 19.50 -11.05 -20.38
N PRO A 181 18.94 -11.80 -19.41
CA PRO A 181 18.69 -13.22 -19.59
C PRO A 181 17.90 -13.50 -20.88
N LEU A 182 18.18 -14.63 -21.52
CA LEU A 182 17.37 -15.19 -22.61
C LEU A 182 15.89 -15.18 -22.16
N HIS A 183 15.04 -14.54 -22.96
CA HIS A 183 13.66 -14.13 -22.64
C HIS A 183 12.64 -15.30 -22.51
N ASP A 184 13.14 -16.52 -22.46
CA ASP A 184 12.51 -17.80 -22.75
C ASP A 184 12.84 -18.89 -21.71
N GLN A 185 13.60 -18.57 -20.65
CA GLN A 185 13.85 -19.52 -19.56
C GLN A 185 12.71 -19.50 -18.52
N GLY A 186 11.68 -20.33 -18.75
CA GLY A 186 10.61 -20.60 -17.79
C GLY A 186 9.39 -19.67 -17.89
N GLY A 187 8.58 -19.66 -16.83
CA GLY A 187 7.44 -18.76 -16.69
C GLY A 187 7.83 -17.41 -16.06
N PRO A 188 6.93 -16.42 -16.06
CA PRO A 188 7.17 -15.15 -15.37
C PRO A 188 7.35 -15.39 -13.87
N VAL A 189 8.27 -14.65 -13.25
CA VAL A 189 8.64 -14.83 -11.84
C VAL A 189 7.72 -14.02 -10.95
N GLU A 190 7.09 -14.66 -9.97
CA GLU A 190 6.31 -13.96 -8.94
C GLU A 190 7.26 -13.20 -8.00
N ILE A 191 7.24 -11.87 -8.06
CA ILE A 191 8.09 -11.01 -7.20
C ILE A 191 7.36 -10.51 -5.96
N LEU A 192 6.03 -10.49 -6.02
CA LEU A 192 5.14 -10.37 -4.88
C LEU A 192 3.92 -11.24 -5.17
N PRO A 193 3.15 -11.64 -4.14
CA PRO A 193 1.75 -12.03 -4.32
C PRO A 193 1.13 -11.11 -5.37
N PHE A 194 0.40 -11.62 -6.36
CA PHE A 194 -0.26 -10.85 -7.44
C PHE A 194 0.65 -10.06 -8.43
N LEU A 195 1.99 -10.04 -8.30
CA LEU A 195 2.88 -9.29 -9.21
C LEU A 195 3.97 -10.18 -9.80
N TYR A 196 3.93 -10.33 -11.11
CA TYR A 196 4.87 -11.13 -11.86
C TYR A 196 5.80 -10.26 -12.72
N LEU A 197 7.08 -10.61 -12.74
CA LEU A 197 8.08 -10.05 -13.64
C LEU A 197 8.30 -11.03 -14.81
N GLY A 198 7.99 -10.58 -16.02
CA GLY A 198 8.15 -11.38 -17.23
C GLY A 198 8.69 -10.57 -18.40
N SER A 199 9.16 -11.27 -19.42
CA SER A 199 9.60 -10.69 -20.68
C SER A 199 8.40 -10.26 -21.54
N ALA A 200 8.67 -9.56 -22.65
CA ALA A 200 7.64 -9.28 -23.65
C ALA A 200 7.01 -10.56 -24.22
N TYR A 201 7.77 -11.66 -24.26
CA TYR A 201 7.30 -12.98 -24.68
C TYR A 201 6.23 -13.53 -23.72
N HIS A 202 6.48 -13.52 -22.40
CA HIS A 202 5.48 -13.92 -21.40
C HIS A 202 4.21 -13.06 -21.49
N ALA A 203 4.37 -11.75 -21.69
CA ALA A 203 3.26 -10.81 -21.83
C ALA A 203 2.41 -11.01 -23.10
N ALA A 204 2.91 -11.75 -24.10
CA ALA A 204 2.18 -12.07 -25.32
C ALA A 204 1.40 -13.41 -25.24
N ARG A 205 1.64 -14.22 -24.20
CA ARG A 205 1.06 -15.56 -24.01
C ARG A 205 -0.23 -15.49 -23.20
N ARG A 206 -1.38 -15.34 -23.87
CA ARG A 206 -2.69 -15.21 -23.19
C ARG A 206 -3.03 -16.41 -22.30
N ASP A 207 -2.78 -17.62 -22.79
CA ASP A 207 -2.93 -18.89 -22.06
C ASP A 207 -2.23 -18.87 -20.69
N MET A 208 -0.99 -18.35 -20.68
CA MET A 208 -0.17 -18.25 -19.48
C MET A 208 -0.68 -17.17 -18.54
N LEU A 209 -1.06 -16.00 -19.06
CA LEU A 209 -1.61 -14.92 -18.25
C LEU A 209 -2.92 -15.35 -17.58
N ASP A 210 -3.80 -16.02 -18.31
CA ASP A 210 -5.06 -16.54 -17.80
C ASP A 210 -4.84 -17.61 -16.71
N ALA A 211 -3.89 -18.54 -16.92
CA ALA A 211 -3.52 -19.56 -15.93
C ALA A 211 -2.94 -18.99 -14.63
N LEU A 212 -2.24 -17.86 -14.70
CA LEU A 212 -1.70 -17.13 -13.55
C LEU A 212 -2.65 -16.09 -12.97
N GLY A 213 -3.86 -15.93 -13.54
CA GLY A 213 -4.82 -14.91 -13.13
C GLY A 213 -4.34 -13.47 -13.36
N ILE A 214 -3.42 -13.25 -14.30
CA ILE A 214 -2.87 -11.93 -14.60
C ILE A 214 -3.86 -11.16 -15.49
N THR A 215 -4.51 -10.15 -14.93
CA THR A 215 -5.56 -9.36 -15.59
C THR A 215 -5.06 -8.05 -16.21
N ALA A 216 -3.82 -7.66 -15.96
CA ALA A 216 -3.25 -6.41 -16.45
C ALA A 216 -1.75 -6.53 -16.72
N LEU A 217 -1.29 -5.82 -17.75
CA LEU A 217 0.12 -5.72 -18.12
C LEU A 217 0.61 -4.29 -17.93
N LYS A 218 1.79 -4.14 -17.33
CA LYS A 218 2.46 -2.83 -17.18
C LYS A 218 3.78 -2.87 -17.95
N LYS A 219 3.80 -2.25 -19.13
CA LYS A 219 5.03 -2.10 -19.93
C LYS A 219 5.80 -0.86 -19.50
N ARG A 220 7.12 -0.98 -19.39
CA ARG A 220 8.02 0.17 -19.31
C ARG A 220 8.30 0.62 -20.75
N LEU A 221 7.79 1.77 -21.15
CA LEU A 221 8.25 2.43 -22.37
C LEU A 221 9.67 2.93 -22.07
N LEU A 222 10.65 2.36 -22.76
CA LEU A 222 12.02 2.89 -22.82
C LEU A 222 12.07 4.03 -23.84
#